data_AF-A0A3B8WBG9-F1
#
_entry.id   AF-A0A3B8WBG9-F1
#
_cell.length_a   1.000
_cell.length_b   1.000
_cell.length_c   1.000
_cell.angle_alpha   90.00
_cell.angle_beta   90.00
_cell.angle_gamma   90.00
#
_symmetry.space_group_name_H-M   'P 1'
#
loop_
_entity.id
_entity.type
_entity.pdbx_description
1 polymer ?
#
loop_
_entity_poly.entity_id
_entity_poly.type
_entity_poly.pdbx_seq_one_letter_code
_entity_poly.pdbx_strand_id
1 'polypeptide(L)'
;TNDADVQGQPHALNISIIGAGATGVELAAELRLASRELPIYGMNHLKSSDVSISVIEAADRILPALPGRLSAAATRELERQKVKVLTGQPVSEVRENSLIMKDGTELPSEMTIWAAGIKAPPFLAELDGLETNRGNQLLVEQTLKTTKDADIFAFGDCAACPQPESDRPVPPRAQAAHQQADALFKTLCNRLEGKEAVPFVYNDHGSLINFSKYTTVGNLMGNLSGRSMYIEGKVARLFYVSLYRMHQVALHGFLRTGVIWLMDKISRAMQPRLKLH
;
A
#
# COMPACT_ATOMS: atom_id res chain seq x y z
N THR A 1 20.26 -35.47 27.16
CA THR A 1 19.66 -34.95 28.41
C THR A 1 19.94 -33.47 28.52
N ASN A 2 19.02 -32.67 28.00
CA ASN A 2 18.63 -31.34 28.50
C ASN A 2 17.37 -30.91 27.75
N ASP A 3 16.31 -31.71 27.91
CA ASP A 3 14.93 -31.41 27.47
C ASP A 3 14.08 -31.01 28.68
N ALA A 4 14.61 -30.11 29.53
CA ALA A 4 13.91 -29.64 30.72
C ALA A 4 14.39 -28.24 31.08
N ASP A 5 13.78 -27.22 30.45
CA ASP A 5 13.39 -25.92 31.08
C ASP A 5 12.95 -24.86 30.05
N VAL A 6 11.94 -25.17 29.22
CA VAL A 6 11.12 -24.12 28.57
C VAL A 6 9.64 -24.45 28.74
N GLN A 7 9.22 -24.67 29.98
CA GLN A 7 7.81 -24.67 30.37
C GLN A 7 7.56 -23.41 31.20
N GLY A 8 6.97 -22.36 30.61
CA GLY A 8 6.38 -21.30 31.44
C GLY A 8 6.26 -19.88 30.88
N GLN A 9 6.89 -19.52 29.76
CA GLN A 9 6.63 -18.21 29.16
C GLN A 9 5.57 -18.32 28.06
N PRO A 10 4.46 -17.55 28.13
CA PRO A 10 3.55 -17.45 27.00
C PRO A 10 4.36 -16.87 25.83
N HIS A 11 4.62 -17.67 24.81
CA HIS A 11 5.25 -17.20 23.57
C HIS A 11 4.24 -16.29 22.85
N ALA A 12 4.21 -15.01 23.23
CA ALA A 12 3.46 -13.98 22.54
C ALA A 12 4.35 -13.39 21.45
N LEU A 13 4.03 -13.67 20.19
CA LEU A 13 4.64 -13.03 19.04
C LEU A 13 3.97 -11.67 18.82
N ASN A 14 4.66 -10.58 19.14
CA ASN A 14 4.22 -9.22 18.87
C ASN A 14 4.78 -8.76 17.52
N ILE A 15 3.88 -8.54 16.58
CA ILE A 15 4.17 -8.00 15.26
C ILE A 15 3.76 -6.53 15.26
N SER A 16 4.71 -5.63 15.04
CA SER A 16 4.46 -4.20 14.93
C SER A 16 4.67 -3.72 13.49
N ILE A 17 3.65 -3.08 12.93
CA ILE A 17 3.66 -2.51 11.58
C ILE A 17 3.73 -1.00 11.71
N ILE A 18 4.83 -0.40 11.28
CA ILE A 18 5.05 1.05 11.31
C ILE A 18 4.55 1.64 9.99
N GLY A 19 3.56 2.53 10.07
CA GLY A 19 2.88 3.16 8.95
C GLY A 19 1.49 2.57 8.72
N ALA A 20 0.44 3.37 8.89
CA ALA A 20 -0.95 2.98 8.66
C ALA A 20 -1.51 3.58 7.37
N GLY A 21 -0.68 3.66 6.33
CA GLY A 21 -1.13 3.82 4.95
C GLY A 21 -1.84 2.56 4.43
N ALA A 22 -2.25 2.57 3.15
CA ALA A 22 -2.95 1.42 2.56
C ALA A 22 -2.17 0.11 2.77
N THR A 23 -0.87 0.11 2.46
CA THR A 23 0.01 -1.06 2.62
C THR A 23 0.02 -1.63 4.03
N GLY A 24 0.22 -0.78 5.05
CA GLY A 24 0.30 -1.26 6.43
C GLY A 24 -1.03 -1.78 6.95
N VAL A 25 -2.14 -1.14 6.59
CA VAL A 25 -3.49 -1.58 6.96
C VAL A 25 -3.86 -2.90 6.30
N GLU A 26 -3.59 -3.05 4.99
CA GLU A 26 -3.81 -4.31 4.27
C GLU A 26 -2.97 -5.45 4.84
N LEU A 27 -1.69 -5.19 5.10
CA LEU A 27 -0.77 -6.16 5.70
C LEU A 27 -1.27 -6.63 7.07
N ALA A 28 -1.69 -5.69 7.92
CA ALA A 28 -2.22 -6.02 9.25
C ALA A 28 -3.46 -6.91 9.17
N ALA A 29 -4.37 -6.58 8.25
CA ALA A 29 -5.56 -7.38 8.01
C ALA A 29 -5.17 -8.79 7.55
N GLU A 30 -4.31 -8.94 6.53
CA GLU A 30 -3.89 -10.23 5.97
C GLU A 30 -3.12 -11.09 6.98
N LEU A 31 -2.18 -10.51 7.73
CA LEU A 31 -1.47 -11.21 8.81
C LEU A 31 -2.45 -11.73 9.88
N ARG A 32 -3.50 -10.97 10.17
CA ARG A 32 -4.52 -11.40 11.13
C ARG A 32 -5.37 -12.56 10.63
N LEU A 33 -5.57 -12.73 9.33
CA LEU A 33 -6.20 -13.98 8.85
C LEU A 33 -5.21 -15.12 8.86
N ALA A 34 -3.99 -14.89 8.38
CA ALA A 34 -2.96 -15.91 8.41
C ALA A 34 -2.80 -16.49 9.83
N SER A 35 -2.80 -15.62 10.85
CA SER A 35 -2.72 -16.03 12.27
C SER A 35 -3.91 -16.87 12.74
N ARG A 36 -5.10 -16.69 12.17
CA ARG A 36 -6.30 -17.48 12.49
C ARG A 36 -6.30 -18.85 11.83
N GLU A 37 -5.60 -18.98 10.70
CA GLU A 37 -5.51 -20.22 9.94
C GLU A 37 -4.31 -21.10 10.39
N LEU A 38 -3.43 -20.62 11.29
CA LEU A 38 -2.27 -21.38 11.79
C LEU A 38 -2.59 -22.79 12.32
N PRO A 39 -3.72 -23.03 13.04
CA PRO A 39 -4.08 -24.39 13.46
C PRO A 39 -4.33 -25.35 12.30
N ILE A 40 -4.75 -24.83 11.14
CA ILE A 40 -5.02 -25.64 9.93
C ILE A 40 -3.70 -26.13 9.31
N TYR A 41 -2.58 -25.45 9.58
CA TYR A 41 -1.25 -25.79 9.05
C TYR A 41 -0.41 -26.66 10.00
N GLY A 42 -1.02 -27.33 10.98
CA GLY A 42 -0.33 -28.28 11.86
C GLY A 42 0.44 -27.62 13.02
N MET A 43 0.37 -26.30 13.16
CA MET A 43 0.89 -25.57 14.33
C MET A 43 -0.12 -25.58 15.48
N ASN A 44 -0.57 -26.78 15.88
CA ASN A 44 -1.61 -26.97 16.89
C ASN A 44 -1.22 -26.46 18.30
N HIS A 45 0.07 -26.18 18.52
CA HIS A 45 0.58 -25.63 19.76
C HIS A 45 0.47 -24.09 19.84
N LEU A 46 0.20 -23.41 18.71
CA LEU A 46 0.01 -21.97 18.65
C LEU A 46 -1.48 -21.63 18.53
N LYS A 47 -1.96 -20.79 19.43
CA LYS A 47 -3.29 -20.20 19.36
C LYS A 47 -3.20 -18.85 18.65
N SER A 48 -4.29 -18.44 17.99
CA SER A 48 -4.37 -17.08 17.44
C SER A 48 -4.26 -15.98 18.52
N SER A 49 -4.42 -16.30 19.81
CA SER A 49 -4.15 -15.39 20.93
C SER A 49 -2.68 -15.13 21.16
N ASP A 50 -1.81 -15.99 20.63
CA ASP A 50 -0.37 -15.94 20.85
C ASP A 50 0.30 -15.01 19.84
N VAL A 51 -0.48 -14.43 18.91
CA VAL A 51 -0.03 -13.42 17.96
C VAL A 51 -0.76 -12.10 18.22
N SER A 52 -0.01 -11.10 18.65
CA SER A 52 -0.44 -9.72 18.82
C SER A 52 0.01 -8.90 17.62
N ILE A 53 -0.91 -8.19 16.96
CA ILE A 53 -0.59 -7.35 15.80
C ILE A 53 -0.92 -5.91 16.16
N SER A 54 0.06 -5.02 16.05
CA SER A 54 -0.12 -3.58 16.21
C SER A 54 0.17 -2.85 14.90
N VAL A 55 -0.64 -1.85 14.56
CA VAL A 55 -0.38 -0.90 13.48
C VAL A 55 -0.16 0.46 14.11
N ILE A 56 0.98 1.08 13.81
CA ILE A 56 1.45 2.32 14.42
C ILE A 56 1.50 3.42 13.36
N GLU A 57 0.98 4.60 13.67
CA GLU A 57 0.90 5.74 12.77
C GLU A 57 1.27 7.04 13.50
N ALA A 58 2.08 7.86 12.84
CA ALA A 58 2.47 9.16 13.36
C ALA A 58 1.33 10.18 13.27
N ALA A 59 0.51 10.10 12.21
CA ALA A 59 -0.70 10.91 12.07
C ALA A 59 -1.77 10.56 13.10
N ASP A 60 -2.74 11.46 13.29
CA ASP A 60 -3.88 11.30 14.19
C ASP A 60 -4.82 10.15 13.80
N ARG A 61 -4.77 9.71 12.53
CA ARG A 61 -5.61 8.64 11.99
C ARG A 61 -4.87 7.77 10.98
N ILE A 62 -5.33 6.52 10.86
CA ILE A 62 -4.93 5.63 9.77
C ILE A 62 -5.50 6.10 8.43
N LEU A 63 -4.86 5.70 7.33
CA LEU A 63 -5.28 6.04 5.97
C LEU A 63 -5.53 7.55 5.80
N PRO A 64 -4.57 8.43 6.15
CA PRO A 64 -4.81 9.86 6.28
C PRO A 64 -5.26 10.53 4.97
N ALA A 65 -4.93 9.92 3.83
CA ALA A 65 -5.36 10.34 2.50
C ALA A 65 -6.85 10.06 2.19
N LEU A 66 -7.54 9.29 3.03
CA LEU A 66 -8.98 9.04 2.91
C LEU A 66 -9.79 10.04 3.75
N PRO A 67 -11.07 10.27 3.40
CA PRO A 67 -12.01 10.98 4.27
C PRO A 67 -12.07 10.34 5.67
N GLY A 68 -12.10 11.15 6.72
CA GLY A 68 -12.01 10.68 8.11
C GLY A 68 -13.06 9.64 8.51
N ARG A 69 -14.27 9.69 7.91
CA ARG A 69 -15.30 8.64 8.09
C ARG A 69 -14.84 7.25 7.65
N LEU A 70 -14.03 7.17 6.58
CA LEU A 70 -13.51 5.91 6.06
C LEU A 70 -12.36 5.42 6.95
N SER A 71 -11.46 6.30 7.36
CA SER A 71 -10.41 6.00 8.35
C SER A 71 -11.01 5.43 9.64
N ALA A 72 -12.05 6.07 10.19
CA ALA A 72 -12.70 5.61 11.42
C ALA A 72 -13.35 4.23 11.27
N ALA A 73 -13.94 3.93 10.12
CA ALA A 73 -14.51 2.61 9.87
C ALA A 73 -13.45 1.53 9.68
N ALA A 74 -12.33 1.85 9.02
CA ALA A 74 -11.18 0.97 8.91
C ALA A 74 -10.57 0.65 10.30
N THR A 75 -10.44 1.66 11.16
CA THR A 75 -9.99 1.46 12.55
C THR A 75 -10.89 0.50 13.31
N ARG A 76 -12.22 0.73 13.29
CA ARG A 76 -13.19 -0.18 13.94
C ARG A 76 -13.09 -1.61 13.43
N GLU A 77 -12.83 -1.78 12.14
CA GLU A 77 -12.71 -3.10 11.53
C GLU A 77 -11.43 -3.82 11.97
N LEU A 78 -10.28 -3.13 12.00
CA LEU A 78 -9.03 -3.68 12.52
C LEU A 78 -9.17 -4.04 14.01
N GLU A 79 -9.74 -3.15 14.82
CA GLU A 79 -9.97 -3.39 16.25
C GLU A 79 -10.92 -4.55 16.51
N ARG A 80 -11.99 -4.69 15.71
CA ARG A 80 -12.90 -5.85 15.74
C ARG A 80 -12.16 -7.15 15.46
N GLN A 81 -11.14 -7.10 14.60
CA GLN A 81 -10.25 -8.22 14.33
C GLN A 81 -9.17 -8.40 15.41
N LYS A 82 -9.15 -7.60 16.48
CA LYS A 82 -8.15 -7.55 17.56
C LYS A 82 -6.75 -7.13 17.08
N VAL A 83 -6.67 -6.33 16.03
CA VAL A 83 -5.45 -5.59 15.68
C VAL A 83 -5.44 -4.30 16.50
N LYS A 84 -4.34 -4.03 17.20
CA LYS A 84 -4.16 -2.81 17.98
C LYS A 84 -3.81 -1.65 17.04
N VAL A 85 -4.55 -0.55 17.10
CA VAL A 85 -4.28 0.64 16.29
C VAL A 85 -3.73 1.74 17.19
N LEU A 86 -2.52 2.21 16.89
CA LEU A 86 -1.79 3.21 17.66
C LEU A 86 -1.54 4.43 16.77
N THR A 87 -2.41 5.45 16.83
CA THR A 87 -2.26 6.70 16.07
C THR A 87 -1.69 7.82 16.96
N GLY A 88 -1.13 8.87 16.35
CA GLY A 88 -0.45 9.95 17.06
C GLY A 88 0.83 9.50 17.77
N GLN A 89 1.38 8.35 17.37
CA GLN A 89 2.47 7.65 18.04
C GLN A 89 3.65 7.49 17.05
N PRO A 90 4.40 8.56 16.75
CA PRO A 90 5.56 8.45 15.88
C PRO A 90 6.66 7.60 16.55
N VAL A 91 7.18 6.62 15.82
CA VAL A 91 8.33 5.80 16.26
C VAL A 91 9.62 6.62 16.12
N SER A 92 10.47 6.58 17.15
CA SER A 92 11.78 7.25 17.18
C SER A 92 12.94 6.28 17.01
N GLU A 93 12.83 5.05 17.52
CA GLU A 93 13.88 4.03 17.49
C GLU A 93 13.28 2.64 17.28
N VAL A 94 13.95 1.80 16.48
CA VAL A 94 13.67 0.37 16.35
C VAL A 94 14.84 -0.39 16.99
N ARG A 95 14.55 -1.19 18.02
CA ARG A 95 15.51 -2.07 18.68
C ARG A 95 15.26 -3.52 18.26
N GLU A 96 16.12 -4.42 18.73
CA GLU A 96 16.05 -5.85 18.42
C GLU A 96 14.70 -6.47 18.77
N ASN A 97 14.16 -6.17 19.96
CA ASN A 97 12.90 -6.75 20.47
C ASN A 97 11.87 -5.70 20.92
N SER A 98 12.07 -4.43 20.58
CA SER A 98 11.17 -3.34 20.98
C SER A 98 11.18 -2.14 20.04
N LEU A 99 10.13 -1.32 20.13
CA LEU A 99 10.01 -0.02 19.48
C LEU A 99 9.96 1.06 20.54
N ILE A 100 10.68 2.16 20.30
CA ILE A 100 10.61 3.35 21.13
C ILE A 100 9.80 4.40 20.38
N MET A 101 8.74 4.88 21.02
CA MET A 101 7.93 5.99 20.52
C MET A 101 8.63 7.32 20.83
N LYS A 102 8.22 8.39 20.16
CA LYS A 102 8.81 9.73 20.37
C LYS A 102 8.54 10.28 21.77
N ASP A 103 7.49 9.83 22.44
CA ASP A 103 7.17 10.20 23.84
C ASP A 103 7.97 9.38 24.87
N GLY A 104 8.83 8.45 24.43
CA GLY A 104 9.61 7.56 25.28
C GLY A 104 8.92 6.24 25.64
N THR A 105 7.68 6.03 25.21
CA THR A 105 6.97 4.77 25.41
C THR A 105 7.69 3.63 24.68
N GLU A 106 7.93 2.53 25.39
CA GLU A 106 8.49 1.31 24.81
C GLU A 106 7.38 0.28 24.53
N LEU A 107 7.40 -0.30 23.33
CA LEU A 107 6.46 -1.34 22.89
C LEU A 107 7.24 -2.61 22.53
N PRO A 108 6.95 -3.78 23.14
CA PRO A 108 7.54 -5.05 22.72
C PRO A 108 7.21 -5.37 21.27
N SER A 109 8.21 -5.85 20.52
CA SER A 109 8.07 -6.16 19.10
C SER A 109 9.14 -7.14 18.65
N GLU A 110 8.80 -8.44 18.62
CA GLU A 110 9.68 -9.49 18.10
C GLU A 110 9.75 -9.45 16.56
N MET A 111 8.75 -8.87 15.89
CA MET A 111 8.78 -8.63 14.45
C MET A 111 8.34 -7.19 14.14
N THR A 112 9.26 -6.42 13.58
CA THR A 112 8.99 -5.05 13.14
C THR A 112 8.92 -4.98 11.62
N ILE A 113 7.83 -4.46 11.08
CA ILE A 113 7.64 -4.26 9.64
C ILE A 113 7.48 -2.77 9.36
N TRP A 114 8.35 -2.24 8.49
CA TRP A 114 8.32 -0.84 8.10
C TRP A 114 7.55 -0.65 6.80
N ALA A 115 6.38 -0.02 6.88
CA ALA A 115 5.49 0.31 5.76
C ALA A 115 5.25 1.83 5.62
N ALA A 116 6.02 2.65 6.34
CA ALA A 116 5.86 4.10 6.41
C ALA A 116 6.84 4.84 5.50
N GLY A 117 6.32 5.74 4.64
CA GLY A 117 7.18 6.63 3.86
C GLY A 117 8.02 5.90 2.81
N ILE A 118 8.31 6.61 1.72
CA ILE A 118 9.21 6.14 0.68
C ILE A 118 10.22 7.24 0.39
N LYS A 119 11.42 6.83 0.00
CA LYS A 119 12.46 7.72 -0.49
C LYS A 119 12.92 7.19 -1.83
N ALA A 120 13.17 8.07 -2.79
CA ALA A 120 13.78 7.66 -4.04
C ALA A 120 15.24 7.21 -3.79
N PRO A 121 15.81 6.36 -4.67
CA PRO A 121 17.15 5.82 -4.49
C PRO A 121 18.21 6.91 -4.23
N PRO A 122 19.18 6.70 -3.31
CA PRO A 122 20.18 7.70 -2.94
C PRO A 122 20.95 8.30 -4.12
N PHE A 123 21.32 7.48 -5.11
CA PHE A 123 22.11 7.91 -6.25
C PHE A 123 21.46 9.06 -7.06
N LEU A 124 20.13 9.21 -7.01
CA LEU A 124 19.44 10.30 -7.71
C LEU A 124 19.84 11.67 -7.17
N ALA A 125 20.14 11.76 -5.87
CA ALA A 125 20.63 12.99 -5.25
C ALA A 125 22.12 13.26 -5.55
N GLU A 126 22.83 12.27 -6.09
CA GLU A 126 24.24 12.33 -6.45
C GLU A 126 24.44 12.56 -7.97
N LEU A 127 23.35 12.63 -8.75
CA LEU A 127 23.42 12.96 -10.17
C LEU A 127 23.75 14.45 -10.34
N ASP A 128 25.02 14.74 -10.65
CA ASP A 128 25.50 16.08 -10.89
C ASP A 128 24.66 16.82 -11.94
N GLY A 129 24.34 18.08 -11.65
CA GLY A 129 23.58 18.96 -12.55
C GLY A 129 22.07 18.82 -12.45
N LEU A 130 21.53 17.86 -11.69
CA LEU A 130 20.09 17.71 -11.45
C LEU A 130 19.68 18.15 -10.05
N GLU A 131 18.48 18.69 -9.92
CA GLU A 131 17.91 19.06 -8.63
C GLU A 131 17.09 17.90 -8.04
N THR A 132 17.25 17.67 -6.73
CA THR A 132 16.41 16.73 -5.98
C THR A 132 15.79 17.36 -4.73
N ASN A 133 14.68 16.79 -4.28
CA ASN A 133 14.07 17.15 -2.99
C ASN A 133 14.68 16.33 -1.83
N ARG A 134 14.23 16.58 -0.59
CA ARG A 134 14.67 15.82 0.60
C ARG A 134 14.39 14.31 0.51
N GLY A 135 13.44 13.92 -0.34
CA GLY A 135 13.09 12.54 -0.66
C GLY A 135 13.92 11.92 -1.79
N ASN A 136 15.00 12.58 -2.24
CA ASN A 136 15.83 12.23 -3.40
C ASN A 136 15.08 12.19 -4.74
N GLN A 137 13.89 12.77 -4.83
CA GLN A 137 13.12 12.78 -6.08
C GLN A 137 13.63 13.92 -6.96
N LEU A 138 13.83 13.65 -8.24
CA LEU A 138 14.23 14.63 -9.25
C LEU A 138 13.13 15.68 -9.41
N LEU A 139 13.49 16.96 -9.33
CA LEU A 139 12.55 18.05 -9.59
C LEU A 139 12.27 18.10 -11.09
N VAL A 140 10.99 18.09 -11.43
CA VAL A 140 10.53 18.16 -12.82
C VAL A 140 9.50 19.27 -12.99
N GLU A 141 9.35 19.75 -14.22
CA GLU A 141 8.24 20.59 -14.63
C GLU A 141 6.96 19.77 -14.81
N GLN A 142 5.82 20.44 -15.05
CA GLN A 142 4.57 19.75 -15.41
C GLN A 142 4.70 18.91 -16.69
N THR A 143 5.71 19.16 -17.52
CA THR A 143 6.00 18.38 -18.74
C THR A 143 6.86 17.14 -18.48
N LEU A 144 7.19 16.86 -17.21
CA LEU A 144 8.05 15.76 -16.74
C LEU A 144 9.54 15.87 -17.15
N LYS A 145 9.93 17.01 -17.75
CA LYS A 145 11.33 17.41 -17.95
C LYS A 145 11.94 17.80 -16.62
N THR A 146 13.22 17.49 -16.40
CA THR A 146 13.91 18.01 -15.22
C THR A 146 14.06 19.52 -15.28
N THR A 147 14.15 20.17 -14.10
CA THR A 147 14.26 21.64 -14.00
C THR A 147 15.60 22.21 -14.47
N LYS A 148 16.61 21.35 -14.69
CA LYS A 148 17.97 21.76 -15.07
C LYS A 148 18.39 21.30 -16.46
N ASP A 149 17.85 20.19 -16.93
CA ASP A 149 18.18 19.62 -18.23
C ASP A 149 16.90 19.27 -18.98
N ALA A 150 16.70 19.93 -20.13
CA ALA A 150 15.54 19.75 -20.98
C ALA A 150 15.55 18.41 -21.75
N ASP A 151 16.68 17.69 -21.74
CA ASP A 151 16.88 16.40 -22.40
C ASP A 151 16.68 15.22 -21.44
N ILE A 152 16.59 15.50 -20.13
CA ILE A 152 16.35 14.52 -19.09
C ILE A 152 14.90 14.60 -18.63
N PHE A 153 14.25 13.44 -18.56
CA PHE A 153 12.87 13.29 -18.10
C PHE A 153 12.81 12.32 -16.92
N ALA A 154 11.90 12.57 -15.98
CA ALA A 154 11.65 11.67 -14.86
C ALA A 154 10.15 11.61 -14.55
N PHE A 155 9.66 10.43 -14.17
CA PHE A 155 8.25 10.21 -13.81
C PHE A 155 8.11 9.10 -12.76
N GLY A 156 6.93 8.99 -12.17
CA GLY A 156 6.66 8.06 -11.07
C GLY A 156 7.34 8.49 -9.78
N ASP A 157 7.63 7.51 -8.92
CA ASP A 157 8.08 7.78 -7.55
C ASP A 157 9.46 8.45 -7.47
N CYS A 158 10.27 8.40 -8.53
CA CYS A 158 11.57 9.08 -8.59
C CYS A 158 11.47 10.58 -8.94
N ALA A 159 10.28 11.08 -9.30
CA ALA A 159 10.08 12.46 -9.74
C ALA A 159 9.15 13.25 -8.80
N ALA A 160 9.57 14.45 -8.44
CA ALA A 160 8.75 15.43 -7.74
C ALA A 160 7.99 16.27 -8.76
N CYS A 161 6.92 15.70 -9.33
CA CYS A 161 6.08 16.41 -10.29
C CYS A 161 5.15 17.41 -9.58
N PRO A 162 5.15 18.70 -9.96
CA PRO A 162 4.23 19.68 -9.41
C PRO A 162 2.80 19.39 -9.85
N GLN A 163 1.83 19.89 -9.08
CA GLN A 163 0.42 19.89 -9.44
C GLN A 163 -0.07 21.33 -9.58
N PRO A 164 -0.90 21.65 -10.57
CA PRO A 164 -1.64 22.91 -10.57
C PRO A 164 -2.42 23.08 -9.26
N GLU A 165 -2.44 24.29 -8.72
CA GLU A 165 -3.27 24.66 -7.56
C GLU A 165 -2.98 23.90 -6.25
N SER A 166 -1.82 23.26 -6.15
CA SER A 166 -1.39 22.52 -4.96
C SER A 166 0.08 22.76 -4.65
N ASP A 167 0.37 23.12 -3.40
CA ASP A 167 1.73 23.22 -2.87
C ASP A 167 2.43 21.86 -2.73
N ARG A 168 1.68 20.76 -2.89
CA ARG A 168 2.19 19.40 -2.81
C ARG A 168 2.40 18.80 -4.20
N PRO A 169 3.50 18.05 -4.41
CA PRO A 169 3.72 17.32 -5.64
C PRO A 169 2.69 16.19 -5.80
N VAL A 170 2.60 15.65 -7.01
CA VAL A 170 1.79 14.48 -7.36
C VAL A 170 2.12 13.34 -6.38
N PRO A 171 1.11 12.66 -5.80
CA PRO A 171 1.34 11.59 -4.84
C PRO A 171 2.03 10.38 -5.51
N PRO A 172 2.97 9.69 -4.82
CA PRO A 172 3.65 8.52 -5.34
C PRO A 172 2.71 7.32 -5.38
N ARG A 173 2.03 7.15 -6.51
CA ARG A 173 1.00 6.14 -6.73
C ARG A 173 1.18 5.53 -8.11
N ALA A 174 0.93 4.22 -8.21
CA ALA A 174 0.97 3.51 -9.49
C ALA A 174 0.05 4.16 -10.56
N GLN A 175 -1.14 4.63 -10.18
CA GLN A 175 -2.02 5.36 -11.12
C GLN A 175 -1.41 6.67 -11.62
N ALA A 176 -0.69 7.40 -10.76
CA ALA A 176 -0.02 8.64 -11.14
C ALA A 176 1.13 8.34 -12.11
N ALA A 177 1.97 7.35 -11.78
CA ALA A 177 3.06 6.90 -12.65
C ALA A 177 2.56 6.45 -14.03
N HIS A 178 1.42 5.76 -14.08
CA HIS A 178 0.80 5.34 -15.34
C HIS A 178 0.32 6.53 -16.18
N GLN A 179 -0.41 7.47 -15.58
CA GLN A 179 -0.88 8.67 -16.30
C GLN A 179 0.31 9.56 -16.74
N GLN A 180 1.37 9.65 -15.94
CA GLN A 180 2.60 10.35 -16.30
C GLN A 180 3.31 9.68 -17.48
N ALA A 181 3.36 8.34 -17.51
CA ALA A 181 3.92 7.60 -18.64
C ALA A 181 3.17 7.91 -19.95
N ASP A 182 1.83 7.96 -19.91
CA ASP A 182 1.01 8.32 -21.07
C ASP A 182 1.29 9.75 -21.57
N ALA A 183 1.47 10.71 -20.65
CA ALA A 183 1.81 12.09 -20.98
C ALA A 183 3.24 12.22 -21.54
N LEU A 184 4.20 11.51 -20.94
CA LEU A 184 5.58 11.50 -21.37
C LEU A 184 5.74 10.85 -22.75
N PHE A 185 5.02 9.76 -23.01
CA PHE A 185 5.00 9.11 -24.33
C PHE A 185 4.62 10.10 -25.43
N LYS A 186 3.52 10.85 -25.25
CA LYS A 186 3.09 11.88 -26.20
C LYS A 186 4.13 13.01 -26.35
N THR A 187 4.73 13.42 -25.24
CA THR A 187 5.79 14.44 -25.23
C THR A 187 7.01 13.99 -26.04
N LEU A 188 7.43 12.73 -25.93
CA LEU A 188 8.55 12.19 -26.68
C LEU A 188 8.23 12.09 -28.19
N CYS A 189 7.02 11.65 -28.56
CA CYS A 189 6.59 11.67 -29.96
C CYS A 189 6.58 13.09 -30.53
N ASN A 190 6.02 14.04 -29.79
CA ASN A 190 5.99 15.45 -30.20
C ASN A 190 7.41 16.00 -30.40
N ARG A 191 8.34 15.66 -29.51
CA ARG A 191 9.74 16.09 -29.61
C ARG A 191 10.42 15.62 -30.90
N LEU A 192 10.17 14.39 -31.35
CA LEU A 192 10.71 13.86 -32.61
C LEU A 192 10.18 14.62 -33.84
N GLU A 193 9.00 15.20 -33.74
CA GLU A 193 8.34 15.97 -34.80
C GLU A 193 8.53 17.50 -34.64
N GLY A 194 9.32 17.95 -33.66
CA GLY A 194 9.51 19.38 -33.37
C GLY A 194 8.27 20.08 -32.79
N LYS A 195 7.35 19.33 -32.17
CA LYS A 195 6.13 19.83 -31.52
C LYS A 195 6.32 20.05 -30.02
N GLU A 196 5.39 20.79 -29.41
CA GLU A 196 5.43 21.13 -27.98
C GLU A 196 5.22 19.92 -27.04
N ALA A 197 5.75 20.02 -25.82
CA ALA A 197 5.57 19.01 -24.79
C ALA A 197 4.12 19.03 -24.23
N VAL A 198 3.66 17.88 -23.74
CA VAL A 198 2.32 17.75 -23.17
C VAL A 198 2.40 17.96 -21.65
N PRO A 199 1.70 18.96 -21.08
CA PRO A 199 1.65 19.13 -19.64
C PRO A 199 0.84 18.00 -18.99
N PHE A 200 1.36 17.46 -17.89
CA PHE A 200 0.71 16.46 -17.07
C PHE A 200 -0.18 17.11 -16.01
N VAL A 201 -1.43 16.65 -15.93
CA VAL A 201 -2.38 16.99 -14.87
C VAL A 201 -2.86 15.70 -14.23
N TYR A 202 -2.64 15.56 -12.93
CA TYR A 202 -3.03 14.36 -12.19
C TYR A 202 -4.55 14.31 -12.03
N ASN A 203 -5.15 13.17 -12.42
CA ASN A 203 -6.55 12.87 -12.15
C ASN A 203 -6.65 11.73 -11.14
N ASP A 204 -7.13 12.01 -9.93
CA ASP A 204 -7.28 10.95 -8.91
C ASP A 204 -8.50 10.08 -9.22
N HIS A 205 -8.25 8.84 -9.66
CA HIS A 205 -9.30 7.85 -9.90
C HIS A 205 -9.79 7.15 -8.62
N GLY A 206 -9.37 7.64 -7.44
CA GLY A 206 -9.70 7.08 -6.14
C GLY A 206 -8.68 6.04 -5.65
N SER A 207 -8.91 5.51 -4.46
CA SER A 207 -8.05 4.49 -3.84
C SER A 207 -8.90 3.30 -3.38
N LEU A 208 -8.46 2.10 -3.74
CA LEU A 208 -9.03 0.85 -3.21
C LEU A 208 -8.12 0.35 -2.10
N ILE A 209 -8.72 -0.09 -1.00
CA ILE A 209 -8.00 -0.72 0.10
C ILE A 209 -8.70 -2.03 0.41
N ASN A 210 -7.96 -3.12 0.37
CA ASN A 210 -8.45 -4.46 0.62
C ASN A 210 -8.44 -4.76 2.12
N PHE A 211 -9.61 -4.75 2.74
CA PHE A 211 -9.81 -5.44 4.00
C PHE A 211 -10.27 -6.85 3.64
N SER A 212 -9.43 -7.83 3.92
CA SER A 212 -9.64 -9.26 3.67
C SER A 212 -11.09 -9.78 3.67
N LYS A 213 -11.29 -10.90 2.94
CA LYS A 213 -12.45 -11.81 2.74
C LYS A 213 -13.74 -11.65 3.55
N TYR A 214 -13.74 -11.09 4.74
CA TYR A 214 -14.92 -10.83 5.55
C TYR A 214 -15.51 -9.43 5.39
N THR A 215 -14.79 -8.48 4.80
CA THR A 215 -15.27 -7.10 4.75
C THR A 215 -14.62 -6.32 3.62
N THR A 216 -14.77 -6.80 2.37
CA THR A 216 -14.62 -5.91 1.19
C THR A 216 -15.38 -4.64 1.50
N VAL A 217 -14.73 -3.48 1.42
CA VAL A 217 -15.24 -2.12 1.69
C VAL A 217 -16.67 -1.94 1.15
N GLY A 218 -17.63 -2.39 1.92
CA GLY A 218 -19.02 -2.58 1.50
C GLY A 218 -19.98 -2.45 2.68
N ASN A 219 -19.45 -2.15 3.88
CA ASN A 219 -20.24 -1.62 4.99
C ASN A 219 -20.02 -0.11 5.18
N LEU A 220 -19.31 0.51 4.24
CA LEU A 220 -18.85 1.91 4.30
C LEU A 220 -19.66 2.87 3.41
N MET A 221 -20.48 2.33 2.50
CA MET A 221 -21.49 3.08 1.74
C MET A 221 -22.94 2.78 2.16
N GLY A 222 -23.18 1.75 2.98
CA GLY A 222 -24.53 1.34 3.40
C GLY A 222 -25.30 2.36 4.25
N ASN A 223 -24.63 3.32 4.89
CA ASN A 223 -25.29 4.40 5.65
C ASN A 223 -25.49 5.69 4.83
N LEU A 224 -25.16 5.70 3.54
CA LEU A 224 -25.25 6.88 2.66
C LEU A 224 -26.30 6.77 1.57
N SER A 225 -27.02 5.66 1.46
CA SER A 225 -28.19 5.59 0.59
C SER A 225 -29.26 4.74 1.27
N GLY A 226 -30.34 5.38 1.69
CA GLY A 226 -31.48 4.77 2.40
C GLY A 226 -32.32 3.83 1.55
N ARG A 227 -31.72 3.03 0.66
CA ARG A 227 -32.40 1.99 -0.11
C ARG A 227 -31.39 1.04 -0.73
N SER A 228 -31.36 -0.18 -0.19
CA SER A 228 -31.04 -1.46 -0.84
C SER A 228 -29.97 -1.45 -1.94
N MET A 229 -28.86 -2.15 -1.73
CA MET A 229 -28.62 -3.37 -2.52
C MET A 229 -27.43 -4.18 -2.00
N TYR A 230 -27.67 -5.48 -1.85
CA TYR A 230 -26.77 -6.61 -1.62
C TYR A 230 -25.64 -6.79 -2.68
N ILE A 231 -25.24 -5.72 -3.40
CA ILE A 231 -24.40 -5.75 -4.60
C ILE A 231 -22.99 -5.18 -4.37
N GLU A 232 -22.71 -4.56 -3.23
CA GLU A 232 -21.51 -3.72 -3.03
C GLU A 232 -20.18 -4.50 -2.96
N GLY A 233 -20.15 -5.70 -2.38
CA GLY A 233 -18.93 -6.52 -2.31
C GLY A 233 -18.46 -7.08 -3.66
N LYS A 234 -19.39 -7.30 -4.61
CA LYS A 234 -19.05 -7.75 -5.98
C LYS A 234 -18.51 -6.59 -6.81
N VAL A 235 -19.01 -5.38 -6.61
CA VAL A 235 -18.59 -4.18 -7.34
C VAL A 235 -17.19 -3.74 -6.91
N ALA A 236 -16.91 -3.65 -5.60
CA ALA A 236 -15.56 -3.34 -5.12
C ALA A 236 -14.52 -4.39 -5.54
N ARG A 237 -14.90 -5.69 -5.53
CA ARG A 237 -14.06 -6.77 -6.09
C ARG A 237 -13.89 -6.63 -7.61
N LEU A 238 -14.92 -6.24 -8.34
CA LEU A 238 -14.86 -5.98 -9.79
C LEU A 238 -13.90 -4.81 -10.09
N PHE A 239 -13.96 -3.73 -9.31
CA PHE A 239 -13.03 -2.59 -9.44
C PHE A 239 -11.60 -2.95 -9.08
N TYR A 240 -11.37 -3.72 -8.02
CA TYR A 240 -10.04 -4.21 -7.64
C TYR A 240 -9.43 -5.12 -8.71
N VAL A 241 -10.23 -6.07 -9.17
CA VAL A 241 -9.87 -6.98 -10.26
C VAL A 241 -9.69 -6.20 -11.57
N SER A 242 -10.45 -5.13 -11.80
CA SER A 242 -10.31 -4.25 -12.97
C SER A 242 -9.02 -3.44 -12.92
N LEU A 243 -8.63 -2.87 -11.78
CA LEU A 243 -7.35 -2.15 -11.61
C LEU A 243 -6.13 -3.07 -11.76
N TYR A 244 -6.15 -4.25 -11.15
CA TYR A 244 -5.12 -5.27 -11.35
C TYR A 244 -5.04 -5.71 -12.83
N ARG A 245 -6.18 -5.80 -13.52
CA ARG A 245 -6.22 -6.17 -14.94
C ARG A 245 -5.89 -5.03 -15.88
N MET A 246 -6.16 -3.76 -15.53
CA MET A 246 -5.70 -2.61 -16.32
C MET A 246 -4.17 -2.58 -16.37
N HIS A 247 -3.51 -2.92 -15.26
CA HIS A 247 -2.06 -3.10 -15.25
C HIS A 247 -1.59 -4.24 -16.18
N GLN A 248 -2.27 -5.39 -16.16
CA GLN A 248 -1.97 -6.49 -17.09
C GLN A 248 -2.25 -6.11 -18.56
N VAL A 249 -3.33 -5.37 -18.83
CA VAL A 249 -3.67 -4.85 -20.17
C VAL A 249 -2.62 -3.86 -20.66
N ALA A 250 -2.14 -2.97 -19.79
CA ALA A 250 -1.07 -2.05 -20.12
C ALA A 250 0.25 -2.77 -20.45
N LEU A 251 0.58 -3.87 -19.76
CA LEU A 251 1.81 -4.63 -19.97
C LEU A 251 1.74 -5.66 -21.11
N HIS A 252 0.58 -6.26 -21.36
CA HIS A 252 0.45 -7.43 -22.25
C HIS A 252 -0.57 -7.23 -23.38
N GLY A 253 -1.29 -6.11 -23.39
CA GLY A 253 -2.41 -5.88 -24.30
C GLY A 253 -3.67 -6.65 -23.91
N PHE A 254 -4.79 -6.30 -24.54
CA PHE A 254 -6.11 -6.85 -24.22
C PHE A 254 -6.20 -8.37 -24.45
N LEU A 255 -5.61 -8.89 -25.53
CA LEU A 255 -5.71 -10.31 -25.90
C LEU A 255 -5.01 -11.23 -24.89
N ARG A 256 -3.75 -10.93 -24.53
CA ARG A 256 -3.00 -11.76 -23.57
C ARG A 256 -3.57 -11.64 -22.16
N THR A 257 -4.08 -10.48 -21.77
CA THR A 257 -4.75 -10.33 -20.47
C THR A 257 -6.05 -11.14 -20.42
N GLY A 258 -6.79 -11.22 -21.53
CA GLY A 258 -7.94 -12.12 -21.66
C GLY A 258 -7.59 -13.59 -21.47
N VAL A 259 -6.46 -14.03 -22.06
CA VAL A 259 -5.96 -15.42 -21.91
C VAL A 259 -5.49 -15.69 -20.48
N ILE A 260 -4.70 -14.80 -19.88
CA ILE A 260 -4.25 -14.90 -18.49
C ILE A 260 -5.46 -14.98 -17.56
N TRP A 261 -6.48 -14.15 -17.80
CA TRP A 261 -7.72 -14.19 -17.02
C TRP A 261 -8.44 -15.54 -17.12
N LEU A 262 -8.54 -16.10 -18.32
CA LEU A 262 -9.18 -17.38 -18.54
C LEU A 262 -8.40 -18.51 -17.83
N MET A 263 -7.07 -18.49 -17.92
CA MET A 263 -6.19 -19.44 -17.24
C MET A 263 -6.30 -19.32 -15.72
N ASP A 264 -6.35 -18.10 -15.17
CA ASP A 264 -6.53 -17.82 -13.76
C ASP A 264 -7.88 -18.28 -13.20
N LYS A 265 -8.92 -18.30 -14.05
CA LYS A 265 -10.26 -18.75 -13.69
C LYS A 265 -10.32 -20.28 -13.68
N ILE A 266 -9.64 -20.91 -14.64
CA ILE A 266 -9.52 -22.37 -14.75
C ILE A 266 -8.61 -22.91 -13.63
N SER A 267 -7.48 -22.26 -13.34
CA SER A 267 -6.55 -22.68 -12.28
C SER A 267 -7.18 -22.59 -10.89
N ARG A 268 -7.92 -21.50 -10.59
CA ARG A 268 -8.69 -21.35 -9.35
C ARG A 268 -9.82 -22.36 -9.18
N ALA A 269 -10.33 -22.92 -10.27
CA ALA A 269 -11.32 -23.99 -10.24
C ALA A 269 -10.70 -25.38 -10.04
N MET A 270 -9.42 -25.55 -10.37
CA MET A 270 -8.74 -26.87 -10.39
C MET A 270 -7.65 -27.06 -9.33
N GLN A 271 -7.21 -26.01 -8.61
CA GLN A 271 -6.16 -26.13 -7.59
C GLN A 271 -6.69 -25.95 -6.15
N PRO A 272 -6.25 -26.80 -5.20
CA PRO A 272 -6.38 -26.54 -3.77
C PRO A 272 -5.64 -25.26 -3.38
N ARG A 273 -6.15 -24.55 -2.36
CA ARG A 273 -5.91 -23.13 -2.10
C ARG A 273 -4.49 -22.69 -1.72
N LEU A 274 -3.54 -23.61 -1.48
CA LEU A 274 -2.12 -23.30 -1.34
C LEU A 274 -1.30 -24.59 -1.51
N LYS A 275 -0.26 -24.54 -2.33
CA LYS A 275 0.85 -25.51 -2.29
C LYS A 275 1.99 -24.85 -1.52
N LEU A 276 2.34 -25.39 -0.36
CA LEU A 276 3.66 -25.20 0.22
C LEU A 276 4.52 -26.39 -0.22
N HIS A 277 5.71 -26.08 -0.76
CA HIS A 277 6.84 -27.00 -0.74
C HIS A 277 7.55 -26.83 0.60
#